data_AF-A0A4P8I862-F1
#
_entry.id   AF-A0A4P8I862-F1
#
_cell.length_a   1.000
_cell.length_b   1.000
_cell.length_c   1.000
_cell.angle_alpha   90.00
_cell.angle_beta   90.00
_cell.angle_gamma   90.00
#
_symmetry.space_group_name_H-M   'P 1'
#
loop_
_entity.id
_entity.type
_entity.pdbx_description
1 polymer ?
#
loop_
_entity_poly.entity_id
_entity_poly.type
_entity_poly.pdbx_seq_one_letter_code
_entity_poly.pdbx_strand_id
1 'polypeptide(L)'
;MKEYRLSQQTAIVGFDTLESNHLTQAKSAVIRGIAAATALEPLIPVIEKGESAVFKDHLAKLIQNVKGLGKKEAKAIEKETAASLKGDGVLEEVPALIACDMNYETAGVKIMEYRSDETEYRRVVESIRAEILEDGKPSAESLCLLWLFRETFLISELFSSTEQVAVKQRIGEASTENECYRMLFEAEFHSVFNSFSSSFLKTKKNLFQNPYLEGVNLLFPFLERRSAIFIDLVVLGSTVKSRREAVLCYLAERGHYAQEVKNGPETLLLIDNSYYRIFPMTKAYYKIPVQGVNLVPAYV
;
A
#
# COMPACT_ATOMS: atom_id res chain seq x y z
N MET A 1 -24.14 -2.67 -5.97
CA MET A 1 -22.82 -2.39 -5.36
C MET A 1 -22.86 -0.99 -4.79
N LYS A 2 -22.12 -0.74 -3.70
CA LYS A 2 -22.10 0.55 -3.01
C LYS A 2 -21.07 1.48 -3.68
N GLU A 3 -21.44 2.72 -3.93
CA GLU A 3 -20.49 3.76 -4.34
C GLU A 3 -19.79 4.31 -3.10
N TYR A 4 -18.46 4.19 -3.07
CA TYR A 4 -17.62 4.72 -2.01
C TYR A 4 -17.14 6.11 -2.38
N ARG A 5 -17.09 7.00 -1.38
CA ARG A 5 -16.52 8.34 -1.55
C ARG A 5 -14.99 8.28 -1.66
N LEU A 6 -14.39 9.37 -2.11
CA LEU A 6 -12.94 9.54 -2.23
C LEU A 6 -12.18 9.14 -0.95
N SER A 7 -12.67 9.58 0.21
CA SER A 7 -12.11 9.23 1.52
C SER A 7 -12.18 7.74 1.84
N GLN A 8 -13.28 7.08 1.48
CA GLN A 8 -13.48 5.65 1.69
C GLN A 8 -12.62 4.82 0.72
N GLN A 9 -12.55 5.20 -0.56
CA GLN A 9 -11.67 4.56 -1.53
C GLN A 9 -10.19 4.67 -1.10
N THR A 10 -9.77 5.84 -0.63
CA THR A 10 -8.43 6.07 -0.08
C THR A 10 -8.16 5.17 1.12
N ALA A 11 -9.15 4.96 1.98
CA ALA A 11 -9.04 4.09 3.14
C ALA A 11 -9.04 2.60 2.78
N ILE A 12 -9.84 2.16 1.81
CA ILE A 12 -9.89 0.77 1.33
C ILE A 12 -8.52 0.34 0.81
N VAL A 13 -7.86 1.18 -0.01
CA VAL A 13 -6.53 0.85 -0.53
C VAL A 13 -5.45 1.13 0.51
N GLY A 14 -5.59 2.23 1.26
CA GLY A 14 -4.59 2.71 2.19
C GLY A 14 -4.46 1.86 3.45
N PHE A 15 -5.54 1.36 4.04
CA PHE A 15 -5.45 0.54 5.24
C PHE A 15 -4.99 -0.89 4.98
N ASP A 16 -5.22 -1.42 3.78
CA ASP A 16 -4.82 -2.78 3.44
C ASP A 16 -3.34 -3.03 3.76
N THR A 17 -3.05 -4.14 4.45
CA THR A 17 -1.72 -4.55 4.96
C THR A 17 -1.07 -3.64 6.01
N LEU A 18 -1.79 -2.63 6.53
CA LEU A 18 -1.28 -1.82 7.63
C LEU A 18 -1.58 -2.42 9.00
N GLU A 19 -0.61 -2.31 9.89
CA GLU A 19 -0.78 -2.68 11.29
C GLU A 19 -1.93 -1.92 11.97
N SER A 20 -2.87 -2.64 12.55
CA SER A 20 -4.05 -2.06 13.20
C SER A 20 -3.77 -1.59 14.63
N ASN A 21 -2.87 -2.28 15.36
CA ASN A 21 -2.64 -2.02 16.78
C ASN A 21 -1.82 -0.75 17.05
N HIS A 22 -0.73 -0.53 16.31
CA HIS A 22 0.19 0.58 16.54
C HIS A 22 0.18 1.62 15.41
N LEU A 23 0.44 2.87 15.78
CA LEU A 23 0.53 3.97 14.80
C LEU A 23 1.91 3.97 14.15
N THR A 24 1.99 3.42 12.94
CA THR A 24 3.20 3.44 12.09
C THR A 24 3.28 4.73 11.27
N GLN A 25 4.42 4.96 10.61
CA GLN A 25 4.56 6.11 9.71
C GLN A 25 3.65 5.95 8.49
N ALA A 26 3.60 4.75 7.90
CA ALA A 26 2.71 4.46 6.79
C ALA A 26 1.23 4.68 7.17
N LYS A 27 0.81 4.24 8.36
CA LYS A 27 -0.56 4.47 8.85
C LYS A 27 -0.86 5.96 9.08
N SER A 28 0.09 6.70 9.65
CA SER A 28 -0.03 8.15 9.81
C SER A 28 -0.20 8.87 8.46
N ALA A 29 0.53 8.44 7.41
CA ALA A 29 0.39 8.98 6.07
C ALA A 29 -1.01 8.71 5.50
N VAL A 30 -1.51 7.47 5.61
CA VAL A 30 -2.85 7.09 5.15
C VAL A 30 -3.95 7.86 5.87
N ILE A 31 -3.87 8.00 7.19
CA ILE A 31 -4.87 8.78 7.96
C ILE A 31 -4.90 10.24 7.50
N ARG A 32 -3.74 10.84 7.22
CA ARG A 32 -3.65 12.19 6.65
C ARG A 32 -4.21 12.25 5.24
N GLY A 33 -3.97 11.22 4.43
CA GLY A 33 -4.60 11.04 3.12
C GLY A 33 -6.12 10.99 3.20
N ILE A 34 -6.68 10.24 4.14
CA ILE A 34 -8.13 10.17 4.37
C ILE A 34 -8.67 11.55 4.76
N ALA A 35 -7.99 12.27 5.66
CA ALA A 35 -8.37 13.64 6.03
C ALA A 35 -8.33 14.60 4.83
N ALA A 36 -7.29 14.50 4.00
CA ALA A 36 -7.15 15.28 2.77
C ALA A 36 -8.27 14.95 1.78
N ALA A 37 -8.60 13.67 1.61
CA ALA A 37 -9.65 13.19 0.73
C ALA A 37 -11.02 13.76 1.14
N THR A 38 -11.38 13.68 2.42
CA THR A 38 -12.64 14.25 2.93
C THR A 38 -12.75 15.76 2.67
N ALA A 39 -11.63 16.49 2.78
CA ALA A 39 -11.60 17.92 2.49
C ALA A 39 -11.59 18.24 0.99
N LEU A 40 -11.15 17.30 0.14
CA LEU A 40 -11.05 17.44 -1.31
C LEU A 40 -12.36 17.09 -2.03
N GLU A 41 -13.19 16.18 -1.48
CA GLU A 41 -14.51 15.79 -2.01
C GLU A 41 -15.38 16.99 -2.47
N PRO A 42 -15.63 18.03 -1.65
CA PRO A 42 -16.44 19.18 -2.06
C PRO A 42 -15.77 20.08 -3.11
N LEU A 43 -14.46 19.92 -3.36
CA LEU A 43 -13.70 20.72 -4.31
C LEU A 43 -13.64 20.08 -5.71
N ILE A 44 -14.05 18.82 -5.88
CA ILE A 44 -14.06 18.14 -7.18
C ILE A 44 -14.84 18.97 -8.24
N PRO A 45 -16.05 19.48 -7.97
CA PRO A 45 -16.77 20.30 -8.96
C PRO A 45 -16.07 21.63 -9.29
N VAL A 46 -15.27 22.17 -8.36
CA VAL A 46 -14.48 23.40 -8.57
C VAL A 46 -13.31 23.11 -9.50
N ILE A 47 -12.67 21.94 -9.33
CA ILE A 47 -11.62 21.45 -10.21
C ILE A 47 -12.17 21.23 -11.62
N GLU A 48 -13.32 20.55 -11.76
CA GLU A 48 -13.94 20.25 -13.06
C GLU A 48 -14.30 21.52 -13.85
N LYS A 49 -14.75 22.57 -13.16
CA LYS A 49 -15.03 23.88 -13.77
C LYS A 49 -13.79 24.72 -14.07
N GLY A 50 -12.61 24.31 -13.59
CA GLY A 50 -11.36 25.04 -13.77
C GLY A 50 -11.27 26.34 -12.97
N GLU A 51 -11.97 26.45 -11.83
CA GLU A 51 -12.00 27.65 -10.99
C GLU A 51 -10.73 27.76 -10.12
N SER A 52 -9.58 28.02 -10.75
CA SER A 52 -8.26 27.93 -10.12
C SER A 52 -8.05 28.87 -8.93
N ALA A 53 -8.59 30.09 -8.97
CA ALA A 53 -8.49 31.04 -7.87
C ALA A 53 -9.18 30.53 -6.59
N VAL A 54 -10.39 29.98 -6.72
CA VAL A 54 -11.15 29.41 -5.59
C VAL A 54 -10.45 28.17 -5.06
N PHE A 55 -9.98 27.31 -5.97
CA PHE A 55 -9.31 26.07 -5.60
C PHE A 55 -8.02 26.31 -4.82
N LYS A 56 -7.20 27.28 -5.22
CA LYS A 56 -5.92 27.60 -4.59
C LYS A 56 -6.04 27.89 -3.10
N ASP A 57 -6.99 28.74 -2.71
CA ASP A 57 -7.19 29.13 -1.31
C ASP A 57 -7.68 27.96 -0.44
N HIS A 58 -8.54 27.11 -1.01
CA HIS A 58 -9.03 25.91 -0.32
C HIS A 58 -7.93 24.86 -0.18
N LEU A 59 -7.14 24.63 -1.23
CA LEU A 59 -6.01 23.71 -1.22
C LEU A 59 -4.96 24.14 -0.18
N ALA A 60 -4.61 25.42 -0.09
CA ALA A 60 -3.67 25.90 0.91
C ALA A 60 -4.13 25.61 2.34
N LYS A 61 -5.42 25.85 2.64
CA LYS A 61 -6.03 25.54 3.95
C LYS A 61 -6.05 24.04 4.22
N LEU A 62 -6.42 23.24 3.22
CA LEU A 62 -6.41 21.77 3.30
C LEU A 62 -5.02 21.26 3.70
N ILE A 63 -3.98 21.68 2.98
CA ILE A 63 -2.59 21.25 3.25
C ILE A 63 -2.15 21.67 4.65
N GLN A 64 -2.48 22.88 5.09
CA GLN A 64 -2.15 23.35 6.43
C GLN A 64 -2.83 22.51 7.52
N ASN A 65 -4.12 22.21 7.36
CA ASN A 65 -4.89 21.40 8.31
C ASN A 65 -4.36 19.97 8.37
N VAL A 66 -4.10 19.35 7.21
CA VAL A 66 -3.59 17.98 7.14
C VAL A 66 -2.18 17.87 7.74
N LYS A 67 -1.31 18.89 7.57
CA LYS A 67 0.00 18.95 8.24
C LYS A 67 -0.12 19.13 9.75
N GLY A 68 -1.08 19.95 10.19
CA GLY A 68 -1.34 20.25 11.60
C GLY A 68 -2.08 19.15 12.38
N LEU A 69 -2.52 18.07 11.72
CA LEU A 69 -3.35 17.04 12.32
C LEU A 69 -2.73 16.43 13.59
N GLY A 70 -3.45 16.54 14.71
CA GLY A 70 -3.00 16.04 16.01
C GLY A 70 -3.19 14.52 16.15
N LYS A 71 -2.44 13.90 17.08
CA LYS A 71 -2.54 12.44 17.34
C LYS A 71 -3.97 11.98 17.73
N LYS A 72 -4.70 12.81 18.49
CA LYS A 72 -6.08 12.50 18.91
C LYS A 72 -7.05 12.50 17.73
N GLU A 73 -6.94 13.51 16.87
CA GLU A 73 -7.76 13.66 15.66
C GLU A 73 -7.46 12.53 14.66
N ALA A 74 -6.18 12.23 14.44
CA ALA A 74 -5.75 11.11 13.60
C ALA A 74 -6.36 9.78 14.07
N LYS A 75 -6.33 9.52 15.38
CA LYS A 75 -6.93 8.31 15.95
C LYS A 75 -8.46 8.28 15.81
N ALA A 76 -9.11 9.44 15.89
CA ALA A 76 -10.56 9.53 15.66
C ALA A 76 -10.91 9.21 14.20
N ILE A 77 -10.17 9.78 13.24
CA ILE A 77 -10.33 9.51 11.81
C ILE A 77 -10.11 8.03 11.50
N GLU A 78 -9.04 7.42 12.03
CA GLU A 78 -8.79 5.98 11.89
C GLU A 78 -9.99 5.17 12.40
N LYS A 79 -10.42 5.42 13.64
CA LYS A 79 -11.49 4.63 14.27
C LYS A 79 -12.83 4.78 13.54
N GLU A 80 -13.20 6.00 13.16
CA GLU A 80 -14.45 6.27 12.46
C GLU A 80 -14.46 5.63 11.08
N THR A 81 -13.38 5.81 10.32
CA THR A 81 -13.27 5.27 8.96
C THR A 81 -13.22 3.75 8.97
N ALA A 82 -12.40 3.16 9.85
CA ALA A 82 -12.31 1.71 9.98
C ALA A 82 -13.64 1.10 10.46
N ALA A 83 -14.34 1.73 11.41
CA ALA A 83 -15.66 1.26 11.86
C ALA A 83 -16.70 1.30 10.74
N SER A 84 -16.70 2.36 9.93
CA SER A 84 -17.58 2.49 8.76
C SER A 84 -17.34 1.36 7.75
N LEU A 85 -16.08 1.15 7.36
CA LEU A 85 -15.72 0.11 6.38
C LEU A 85 -15.93 -1.33 6.92
N LYS A 86 -15.70 -1.55 8.22
CA LYS A 86 -16.04 -2.83 8.89
C LYS A 86 -17.55 -3.08 8.88
N GLY A 87 -18.34 -2.05 9.13
CA GLY A 87 -19.80 -2.13 9.06
C GLY A 87 -20.32 -2.48 7.67
N ASP A 88 -19.61 -2.06 6.63
CA ASP A 88 -19.88 -2.40 5.23
C ASP A 88 -19.33 -3.78 4.81
N GLY A 89 -18.55 -4.45 5.67
CA GLY A 89 -17.91 -5.73 5.37
C GLY A 89 -16.71 -5.63 4.41
N VAL A 90 -16.16 -4.43 4.21
CA VAL A 90 -15.06 -4.18 3.26
C VAL A 90 -13.70 -4.18 3.94
N LEU A 91 -13.66 -4.05 5.27
CA LEU A 91 -12.43 -4.04 6.04
C LEU A 91 -12.58 -4.97 7.23
N GLU A 92 -11.55 -5.74 7.52
CA GLU A 92 -11.46 -6.57 8.72
C GLU A 92 -10.05 -6.49 9.33
N GLU A 93 -9.90 -7.04 10.54
CA GLU A 93 -8.60 -7.16 11.21
C GLU A 93 -8.21 -8.62 11.27
N VAL A 94 -7.01 -8.94 10.79
CA VAL A 94 -6.48 -10.29 10.70
C VAL A 94 -5.08 -10.37 11.32
N PRO A 95 -4.61 -11.55 11.73
CA PRO A 95 -3.21 -11.74 12.08
C PRO A 95 -2.33 -11.26 10.92
N ALA A 96 -1.31 -10.47 11.22
CA ALA A 96 -0.47 -9.91 10.18
C ALA A 96 0.37 -11.00 9.50
N LEU A 97 0.59 -10.90 8.19
CA LEU A 97 1.38 -11.88 7.46
C LEU A 97 2.80 -12.04 8.05
N ILE A 98 3.39 -10.96 8.58
CA ILE A 98 4.69 -11.01 9.27
C ILE A 98 4.69 -11.95 10.48
N ALA A 99 3.54 -12.20 11.12
CA ALA A 99 3.41 -13.15 12.22
C ALA A 99 3.62 -14.62 11.77
N CYS A 100 3.53 -14.89 10.47
CA CYS A 100 3.89 -16.18 9.86
C CYS A 100 5.40 -16.34 9.62
N ASP A 101 6.22 -15.29 9.81
CA ASP A 101 7.67 -15.44 9.76
C ASP A 101 8.16 -16.20 10.98
N MET A 102 9.09 -17.14 10.77
CA MET A 102 9.66 -18.00 11.79
C MET A 102 10.17 -17.23 13.03
N ASN A 103 10.72 -16.02 12.87
CA ASN A 103 11.18 -15.22 14.02
C ASN A 103 10.03 -14.67 14.87
N TYR A 104 8.93 -14.29 14.24
CA TYR A 104 7.78 -13.70 14.93
C TYR A 104 6.89 -14.77 15.53
N GLU A 105 6.74 -15.91 14.84
CA GLU A 105 6.04 -17.08 15.35
C GLU A 105 6.71 -17.59 16.64
N THR A 106 8.04 -17.73 16.65
CA THR A 106 8.78 -18.16 17.86
C THR A 106 8.75 -17.14 18.99
N ALA A 107 8.62 -15.85 18.68
CA ALA A 107 8.49 -14.79 19.68
C ALA A 107 7.07 -14.65 20.26
N GLY A 108 6.05 -15.29 19.67
CA GLY A 108 4.67 -15.26 20.15
C GLY A 108 4.00 -13.88 20.09
N VAL A 109 4.49 -12.98 19.22
CA VAL A 109 3.97 -11.61 19.12
C VAL A 109 2.69 -11.60 18.29
N LYS A 110 1.60 -11.07 18.87
CA LYS A 110 0.33 -10.87 18.16
C LYS A 110 0.32 -9.54 17.44
N ILE A 111 0.71 -9.55 16.17
CA ILE A 111 0.61 -8.40 15.27
C ILE A 111 -0.67 -8.58 14.44
N MET A 112 -1.48 -7.53 14.37
CA MET A 112 -2.73 -7.51 13.61
C MET A 112 -2.61 -6.47 12.50
N GLU A 113 -3.16 -6.77 11.33
CA GLU A 113 -3.23 -5.85 10.21
C GLU A 113 -4.67 -5.71 9.71
N TYR A 114 -4.94 -4.61 9.01
CA TYR A 114 -6.18 -4.45 8.28
C TYR A 114 -6.11 -5.21 6.95
N ARG A 115 -7.16 -5.96 6.65
CA ARG A 115 -7.37 -6.58 5.35
C ARG A 115 -8.61 -6.01 4.70
N SER A 116 -8.47 -5.52 3.48
CA SER A 116 -9.62 -5.07 2.68
C SER A 116 -10.20 -6.26 1.90
N ASP A 117 -11.50 -6.20 1.60
CA ASP A 117 -12.15 -7.16 0.68
C ASP A 117 -11.48 -7.10 -0.70
N GLU A 118 -11.12 -8.27 -1.24
CA GLU A 118 -10.39 -8.38 -2.51
C GLU A 118 -11.16 -7.77 -3.68
N THR A 119 -12.48 -7.93 -3.70
CA THR A 119 -13.32 -7.44 -4.81
C THR A 119 -13.37 -5.92 -4.81
N GLU A 120 -13.64 -5.32 -3.64
CA GLU A 120 -13.72 -3.88 -3.50
C GLU A 120 -12.34 -3.20 -3.61
N TYR A 121 -11.30 -3.80 -3.04
CA TYR A 121 -9.92 -3.33 -3.21
C TYR A 121 -9.55 -3.28 -4.69
N ARG A 122 -9.73 -4.39 -5.42
CA ARG A 122 -9.42 -4.45 -6.85
C ARG A 122 -10.27 -3.52 -7.67
N ARG A 123 -11.55 -3.34 -7.34
CA ARG A 123 -12.41 -2.41 -8.05
C ARG A 123 -11.84 -0.99 -8.02
N VAL A 124 -11.42 -0.51 -6.85
CA VAL A 124 -10.83 0.83 -6.70
C VAL A 124 -9.48 0.92 -7.41
N VAL A 125 -8.63 -0.10 -7.28
CA VAL A 125 -7.30 -0.10 -7.90
C VAL A 125 -7.40 -0.15 -9.43
N GLU A 126 -8.17 -1.08 -9.97
CA GLU A 126 -8.31 -1.28 -11.41
C GLU A 126 -9.09 -0.13 -12.08
N SER A 127 -10.05 0.51 -11.40
CA SER A 127 -10.73 1.68 -11.97
C SER A 127 -9.74 2.83 -12.23
N ILE A 128 -8.85 3.08 -11.27
CA ILE A 128 -7.83 4.13 -11.39
C ILE A 128 -6.78 3.72 -12.42
N ARG A 129 -6.35 2.45 -12.41
CA ARG A 129 -5.39 1.94 -13.40
C ARG A 129 -5.95 2.07 -14.82
N ALA A 130 -7.21 1.71 -15.05
CA ALA A 130 -7.87 1.86 -16.34
C ALA A 130 -7.89 3.34 -16.78
N GLU A 131 -8.36 4.25 -15.93
CA GLU A 131 -8.44 5.67 -16.30
C GLU A 131 -7.09 6.34 -16.56
N ILE A 132 -6.03 5.91 -15.86
CA ILE A 132 -4.70 6.53 -15.97
C ILE A 132 -3.85 5.89 -17.08
N LEU A 133 -3.95 4.59 -17.30
CA LEU A 133 -3.11 3.86 -18.25
C LEU A 133 -3.76 3.71 -19.63
N GLU A 134 -5.09 3.67 -19.72
CA GLU A 134 -5.79 3.54 -20.99
C GLU A 134 -6.01 4.90 -21.67
N ASP A 135 -6.37 4.86 -22.96
CA ASP A 135 -6.65 6.04 -23.75
C ASP A 135 -7.97 6.69 -23.31
N GLY A 136 -7.91 7.96 -22.91
CA GLY A 136 -9.09 8.70 -22.46
C GLY A 136 -8.74 9.83 -21.50
N LYS A 137 -9.67 10.77 -21.32
CA LYS A 137 -9.52 11.83 -20.33
C LYS A 137 -9.85 11.24 -18.94
N PRO A 138 -8.91 11.25 -17.97
CA PRO A 138 -9.21 10.79 -16.62
C PRO A 138 -10.25 11.70 -15.95
N SER A 139 -11.07 11.11 -15.08
CA SER A 139 -12.00 11.85 -14.24
C SER A 139 -11.25 12.68 -13.19
N ALA A 140 -11.92 13.72 -12.68
CA ALA A 140 -11.38 14.53 -11.59
C ALA A 140 -11.19 13.70 -10.30
N GLU A 141 -12.09 12.75 -10.04
CA GLU A 141 -12.01 11.82 -8.91
C GLU A 141 -10.75 10.94 -9.00
N SER A 142 -10.48 10.32 -10.16
CA SER A 142 -9.30 9.48 -10.37
C SER A 142 -7.99 10.27 -10.26
N LEU A 143 -7.94 11.52 -10.73
CA LEU A 143 -6.77 12.38 -10.53
C LEU A 143 -6.58 12.79 -9.06
N CYS A 144 -7.66 13.01 -8.32
CA CYS A 144 -7.61 13.26 -6.88
C CYS A 144 -7.12 12.02 -6.11
N LEU A 145 -7.61 10.83 -6.44
CA LEU A 145 -7.13 9.56 -5.86
C LEU A 145 -5.65 9.34 -6.16
N LEU A 146 -5.23 9.59 -7.40
CA LEU A 146 -3.84 9.46 -7.80
C LEU A 146 -2.92 10.38 -6.99
N TRP A 147 -3.34 11.63 -6.76
CA TRP A 147 -2.64 12.55 -5.87
C TRP A 147 -2.58 12.02 -4.43
N LEU A 148 -3.70 11.54 -3.89
CA LEU A 148 -3.75 10.97 -2.54
C LEU A 148 -2.82 9.76 -2.40
N PHE A 149 -2.82 8.86 -3.38
CA PHE A 149 -1.95 7.68 -3.42
C PHE A 149 -0.47 8.03 -3.49
N ARG A 150 -0.12 9.15 -4.14
CA ARG A 150 1.23 9.69 -4.11
C ARG A 150 1.60 10.13 -2.69
N GLU A 151 0.73 10.88 -2.04
CA GLU A 151 0.99 11.41 -0.69
C GLU A 151 0.96 10.34 0.41
N THR A 152 0.31 9.20 0.17
CA THR A 152 0.25 8.04 1.07
C THR A 152 1.24 6.93 0.72
N PHE A 153 2.12 7.13 -0.26
CA PHE A 153 3.15 6.18 -0.73
C PHE A 153 2.63 4.90 -1.41
N LEU A 154 1.40 4.91 -1.93
CA LEU A 154 0.79 3.76 -2.59
C LEU A 154 1.18 3.61 -4.06
N ILE A 155 1.76 4.64 -4.71
CA ILE A 155 2.06 4.63 -6.15
C ILE A 155 2.93 3.42 -6.56
N SER A 156 3.94 3.07 -5.77
CA SER A 156 4.81 1.92 -6.08
C SER A 156 4.16 0.56 -5.84
N GLU A 157 3.06 0.51 -5.09
CA GLU A 157 2.29 -0.71 -4.86
C GLU A 157 1.26 -0.93 -5.96
N LEU A 158 0.72 0.17 -6.49
CA LEU A 158 -0.36 0.17 -7.49
C LEU A 158 0.14 0.19 -8.93
N PHE A 159 1.35 0.71 -9.17
CA PHE A 159 1.91 0.87 -10.51
C PHE A 159 3.33 0.33 -10.56
N SER A 160 3.62 -0.48 -11.58
CA SER A 160 4.98 -0.94 -11.88
C SER A 160 5.90 0.23 -12.23
N SER A 161 7.22 0.02 -12.16
CA SER A 161 8.21 1.06 -12.51
C SER A 161 8.02 1.62 -13.93
N THR A 162 7.54 0.79 -14.86
CA THR A 162 7.24 1.19 -16.25
C THR A 162 5.96 2.02 -16.32
N GLU A 163 4.91 1.57 -15.64
CA GLU A 163 3.62 2.29 -15.57
C GLU A 163 3.76 3.64 -14.87
N GLN A 164 4.63 3.75 -13.87
CA GLN A 164 4.92 5.03 -13.21
C GLN A 164 5.45 6.11 -14.17
N VAL A 165 6.07 5.73 -15.29
CA VAL A 165 6.46 6.69 -16.34
C VAL A 165 5.21 7.22 -17.05
N ALA A 166 4.27 6.34 -17.41
CA ALA A 166 3.00 6.72 -18.03
C ALA A 166 2.14 7.58 -17.09
N VAL A 167 2.09 7.22 -15.80
CA VAL A 167 1.42 8.01 -14.75
C VAL A 167 1.95 9.44 -14.70
N LYS A 168 3.28 9.62 -14.71
CA LYS A 168 3.91 10.96 -14.72
C LYS A 168 3.56 11.75 -15.96
N GLN A 169 3.54 11.11 -17.12
CA GLN A 169 3.15 11.75 -18.37
C GLN A 169 1.68 12.22 -18.30
N ARG A 170 0.77 11.35 -17.86
CA ARG A 170 -0.66 11.65 -17.72
C ARG A 170 -0.92 12.81 -16.74
N ILE A 171 -0.17 12.87 -15.64
CA ILE A 171 -0.20 14.00 -14.71
C ILE A 171 0.21 15.31 -15.41
N GLY A 172 1.26 15.27 -16.24
CA GLY A 172 1.73 16.43 -17.01
C GLY A 172 0.71 16.93 -18.03
N GLU A 173 0.05 16.02 -18.74
CA GLU A 173 -1.04 16.33 -19.68
C GLU A 173 -2.22 16.97 -18.95
N ALA A 174 -2.71 16.35 -17.87
CA ALA A 174 -3.81 16.90 -17.06
C ALA A 174 -3.47 18.29 -16.47
N SER A 175 -2.23 18.48 -16.01
CA SER A 175 -1.76 19.75 -15.45
C SER A 175 -1.64 20.86 -16.49
N THR A 176 -1.43 20.52 -17.76
CA THR A 176 -1.39 21.48 -18.86
C THR A 176 -2.80 21.92 -19.26
N GLU A 177 -3.77 21.00 -19.19
CA GLU A 177 -5.17 21.29 -19.51
C GLU A 177 -5.89 22.10 -18.43
N ASN A 178 -5.57 21.88 -17.15
CA ASN A 178 -6.27 22.51 -16.04
C ASN A 178 -5.31 22.89 -14.90
N GLU A 179 -5.28 24.18 -14.58
CA GLU A 179 -4.42 24.75 -13.56
C GLU A 179 -4.70 24.20 -12.15
N CYS A 180 -5.93 23.77 -11.87
CA CYS A 180 -6.28 23.11 -10.62
C CYS A 180 -5.47 21.82 -10.42
N TYR A 181 -5.30 21.01 -11.47
CA TYR A 181 -4.48 19.79 -11.39
C TYR A 181 -3.00 20.12 -11.20
N ARG A 182 -2.49 21.15 -11.90
CA ARG A 182 -1.12 21.62 -11.70
C ARG A 182 -0.87 21.98 -10.23
N MET A 183 -1.76 22.78 -9.64
CA MET A 183 -1.65 23.17 -8.22
C MET A 183 -1.79 21.98 -7.27
N LEU A 184 -2.70 21.05 -7.56
CA LEU A 184 -2.90 19.84 -6.77
C LEU A 184 -1.61 19.00 -6.75
N PHE A 185 -1.03 18.71 -7.91
CA PHE A 185 0.17 17.89 -8.01
C PHE A 185 1.45 18.63 -7.58
N GLU A 186 1.47 19.97 -7.53
CA GLU A 186 2.55 20.74 -6.88
C GLU A 186 2.43 20.76 -5.35
N ALA A 187 1.23 20.55 -4.80
CA ALA A 187 1.00 20.56 -3.37
C ALA A 187 1.43 19.23 -2.72
N GLU A 188 2.21 19.34 -1.64
CA GLU A 188 2.66 18.21 -0.83
C GLU A 188 2.29 18.43 0.64
N PHE A 189 1.66 17.43 1.24
CA PHE A 189 1.43 17.41 2.69
C PHE A 189 2.35 16.46 3.45
N HIS A 190 3.10 15.61 2.75
CA HIS A 190 4.09 14.73 3.37
C HIS A 190 5.53 15.26 3.24
N SER A 191 6.00 16.07 4.20
CA SER A 191 7.34 16.70 4.14
C SER A 191 8.53 15.76 4.40
N VAL A 192 8.29 14.46 4.63
CA VAL A 192 9.32 13.51 5.06
C VAL A 192 10.40 13.31 4.00
N PHE A 193 10.12 13.57 2.72
CA PHE A 193 11.11 13.42 1.66
C PHE A 193 12.22 14.48 1.67
N ASN A 194 11.96 15.69 2.17
CA ASN A 194 12.96 16.75 2.25
C ASN A 194 14.00 16.53 3.36
N SER A 195 13.63 15.85 4.47
CA SER A 195 14.58 15.52 5.54
C SER A 195 15.29 14.17 5.35
N PHE A 196 14.73 13.26 4.55
CA PHE A 196 15.18 11.87 4.49
C PHE A 196 15.97 11.52 3.21
N SER A 197 15.77 12.22 2.08
CA SER A 197 16.38 11.86 0.80
C SER A 197 17.89 12.15 0.72
N SER A 198 18.38 13.24 1.30
CA SER A 198 19.79 13.66 1.12
C SER A 198 20.81 12.80 1.88
N SER A 199 20.42 12.27 3.05
CA SER A 199 21.26 11.39 3.87
C SER A 199 21.14 9.91 3.48
N PHE A 200 19.92 9.44 3.18
CA PHE A 200 19.62 8.01 3.03
C PHE A 200 19.91 7.46 1.62
N LEU A 201 19.79 8.28 0.56
CA LEU A 201 20.06 7.84 -0.82
C LEU A 201 21.53 7.43 -1.05
N LYS A 202 22.49 7.97 -0.28
CA LYS A 202 23.89 7.56 -0.34
C LYS A 202 24.11 6.14 0.23
N THR A 203 23.29 5.72 1.18
CA THR A 203 23.38 4.41 1.85
C THR A 203 22.61 3.31 1.09
N LYS A 204 21.65 3.69 0.24
CA LYS A 204 20.74 2.79 -0.49
C LYS A 204 21.36 1.92 -1.59
N LYS A 205 22.56 2.23 -2.11
CA LYS A 205 23.20 1.34 -3.10
C LYS A 205 23.49 -0.06 -2.54
N ASN A 206 23.75 -0.17 -1.24
CA ASN A 206 24.09 -1.45 -0.59
C ASN A 206 22.87 -2.20 -0.02
N LEU A 207 21.79 -1.48 0.33
CA LEU A 207 20.58 -2.09 0.92
C LEU A 207 19.72 -2.81 -0.14
N PHE A 208 19.57 -2.21 -1.33
CA PHE A 208 18.86 -2.83 -2.47
C PHE A 208 19.68 -3.92 -3.18
N GLN A 209 20.97 -4.06 -2.84
CA GLN A 209 21.82 -5.16 -3.29
C GLN A 209 21.74 -6.37 -2.37
N ASN A 210 21.05 -6.29 -1.22
CA ASN A 210 20.77 -7.44 -0.38
C ASN A 210 19.52 -8.16 -0.93
N PRO A 211 19.67 -9.32 -1.60
CA PRO A 211 18.56 -10.01 -2.27
C PRO A 211 17.52 -10.57 -1.29
N TYR A 212 17.85 -10.62 0.01
CA TYR A 212 17.09 -11.35 1.02
C TYR A 212 16.51 -10.44 2.11
N LEU A 213 16.81 -9.13 2.09
CA LEU A 213 16.35 -8.15 3.08
C LEU A 213 16.58 -8.58 4.55
N GLU A 214 17.49 -9.52 4.81
CA GLU A 214 17.79 -10.00 6.16
C GLU A 214 18.30 -8.84 7.02
N GLY A 215 17.61 -8.58 8.13
CA GLY A 215 17.97 -7.52 9.08
C GLY A 215 17.42 -6.12 8.76
N VAL A 216 16.58 -5.96 7.73
CA VAL A 216 15.92 -4.66 7.45
C VAL A 216 14.55 -4.59 8.11
N ASN A 217 14.52 -4.53 9.44
CA ASN A 217 13.34 -4.06 10.15
C ASN A 217 13.36 -2.51 10.15
N LEU A 218 12.22 -1.88 9.81
CA LEU A 218 11.86 -0.50 10.19
C LEU A 218 12.48 0.72 9.47
N LEU A 219 12.71 0.73 8.15
CA LEU A 219 13.22 1.98 7.52
C LEU A 219 12.55 2.47 6.25
N PHE A 220 11.34 2.02 5.90
CA PHE A 220 10.53 2.68 4.88
C PHE A 220 9.02 2.44 5.07
N PRO A 221 8.16 3.45 4.82
CA PRO A 221 6.71 3.23 4.75
C PRO A 221 6.30 2.10 3.79
N PHE A 222 7.05 1.86 2.70
CA PHE A 222 6.82 0.73 1.80
C PHE A 222 7.25 -0.64 2.39
N LEU A 223 8.27 -0.67 3.25
CA LEU A 223 8.70 -1.90 3.94
C LEU A 223 7.78 -2.23 5.11
N GLU A 224 7.12 -1.22 5.68
CA GLU A 224 6.11 -1.40 6.74
C GLU A 224 4.82 -2.06 6.24
N ARG A 225 4.51 -1.97 4.93
CA ARG A 225 3.26 -2.46 4.32
C ARG A 225 3.38 -3.89 3.80
N ARG A 226 4.49 -4.24 3.15
CA ARG A 226 4.71 -5.60 2.62
C ARG A 226 5.99 -6.20 3.17
N SER A 227 5.82 -7.16 4.05
CA SER A 227 6.93 -7.90 4.66
C SER A 227 7.32 -9.11 3.85
N ALA A 228 8.64 -9.33 3.68
CA ALA A 228 9.15 -10.63 3.26
C ALA A 228 9.19 -11.57 4.48
N ILE A 229 8.70 -12.79 4.31
CA ILE A 229 8.62 -13.77 5.40
C ILE A 229 9.30 -15.08 5.02
N PHE A 230 9.87 -15.74 6.02
CA PHE A 230 10.42 -17.07 5.90
C PHE A 230 9.61 -18.05 6.76
N ILE A 231 9.07 -19.07 6.09
CA ILE A 231 8.30 -20.16 6.73
C ILE A 231 9.19 -21.39 6.74
N ASP A 232 9.39 -21.97 7.92
CA ASP A 232 10.16 -23.21 8.09
C ASP A 232 9.34 -24.41 7.60
N LEU A 233 9.91 -25.17 6.65
CA LEU A 233 9.30 -26.38 6.15
C LEU A 233 10.33 -27.30 5.50
N VAL A 234 10.00 -28.58 5.40
CA VAL A 234 10.90 -29.58 4.80
C VAL A 234 10.99 -29.35 3.29
N VAL A 235 12.16 -28.89 2.84
CA VAL A 235 12.44 -28.65 1.40
C VAL A 235 13.04 -29.88 0.74
N LEU A 236 13.94 -30.59 1.42
CA LEU A 236 14.61 -31.76 0.84
C LEU A 236 13.62 -32.88 0.51
N GLY A 237 13.67 -33.40 -0.71
CA GLY A 237 12.75 -34.46 -1.19
C GLY A 237 11.35 -33.98 -1.59
N SER A 238 11.06 -32.67 -1.47
CA SER A 238 9.78 -32.08 -1.90
C SER A 238 9.84 -31.56 -3.35
N THR A 239 8.68 -31.53 -4.01
CA THR A 239 8.52 -30.92 -5.33
C THR A 239 8.17 -29.43 -5.20
N VAL A 240 8.32 -28.67 -6.28
CA VAL A 240 7.91 -27.24 -6.30
C VAL A 240 6.41 -27.09 -6.00
N LYS A 241 5.58 -27.99 -6.55
CA LYS A 241 4.13 -27.98 -6.35
C LYS A 241 3.76 -28.31 -4.90
N SER A 242 4.32 -29.39 -4.34
CA SER A 242 4.02 -29.79 -2.95
C SER A 242 4.44 -28.73 -1.93
N ARG A 243 5.54 -28.00 -2.18
CA ARG A 243 5.94 -26.88 -1.32
C ARG A 243 4.94 -25.72 -1.36
N ARG A 244 4.44 -25.38 -2.54
CA ARG A 244 3.41 -24.34 -2.69
C ARG A 244 2.13 -24.73 -1.98
N GLU A 245 1.65 -25.95 -2.19
CA GLU A 245 0.46 -26.48 -1.50
C GLU A 245 0.62 -26.43 0.04
N ALA A 246 1.79 -26.82 0.57
CA ALA A 246 2.07 -26.74 2.00
C ALA A 246 2.00 -25.29 2.54
N VAL A 247 2.55 -24.32 1.80
CA VAL A 247 2.47 -22.90 2.17
C VAL A 247 1.04 -22.38 2.14
N LEU A 248 0.27 -22.72 1.10
CA LEU A 248 -1.13 -22.31 0.99
C LEU A 248 -1.94 -22.83 2.18
N CYS A 249 -1.77 -24.10 2.56
CA CYS A 249 -2.40 -24.66 3.75
C CYS A 249 -1.94 -23.94 5.04
N TYR A 250 -0.63 -23.73 5.20
CA TYR A 250 -0.06 -23.05 6.38
C TYR A 250 -0.62 -21.64 6.58
N LEU A 251 -0.78 -20.88 5.48
CA LEU A 251 -1.33 -19.53 5.48
C LEU A 251 -2.85 -19.54 5.75
N ALA A 252 -3.59 -20.46 5.15
CA ALA A 252 -5.02 -20.62 5.36
C ALA A 252 -5.36 -20.96 6.83
N GLU A 253 -4.57 -21.84 7.45
CA GLU A 253 -4.70 -22.17 8.89
C GLU A 253 -4.49 -20.96 9.80
N ARG A 254 -3.76 -19.94 9.33
CA ARG A 254 -3.50 -18.67 10.04
C ARG A 254 -4.43 -17.53 9.64
N GLY A 255 -5.44 -17.82 8.80
CA GLY A 255 -6.50 -16.89 8.43
C GLY A 255 -6.21 -16.04 7.19
N HIS A 256 -5.14 -16.32 6.44
CA HIS A 256 -4.83 -15.65 5.18
C HIS A 256 -5.50 -16.34 4.00
N TYR A 257 -6.00 -15.56 3.05
CA TYR A 257 -6.46 -16.11 1.77
C TYR A 257 -5.27 -16.20 0.82
N ALA A 258 -4.91 -17.39 0.38
CA ALA A 258 -3.77 -17.56 -0.52
C ALA A 258 -4.14 -18.40 -1.74
N GLN A 259 -3.73 -17.97 -2.94
CA GLN A 259 -3.95 -18.69 -4.18
C GLN A 259 -2.80 -18.55 -5.16
N GLU A 260 -2.64 -19.52 -6.06
CA GLU A 260 -1.65 -19.42 -7.15
C GLU A 260 -2.20 -18.57 -8.29
N VAL A 261 -1.39 -17.62 -8.77
CA VAL A 261 -1.70 -16.77 -9.92
C VAL A 261 -0.60 -16.90 -10.96
N LYS A 262 -0.98 -17.18 -12.21
CA LYS A 262 -0.03 -17.21 -13.33
C LYS A 262 0.24 -15.79 -13.82
N ASN A 263 1.50 -15.40 -13.88
CA ASN A 263 1.95 -14.15 -14.46
C ASN A 263 3.01 -14.44 -15.54
N GLY A 264 2.56 -14.57 -16.79
CA GLY A 264 3.42 -15.00 -17.90
C GLY A 264 4.07 -16.37 -17.62
N PRO A 265 5.41 -16.48 -17.66
CA PRO A 265 6.12 -17.72 -17.34
C PRO A 265 6.27 -17.98 -15.83
N GLU A 266 6.01 -16.99 -14.98
CA GLU A 266 6.16 -17.09 -13.52
C GLU A 266 4.83 -17.50 -12.86
N THR A 267 4.90 -18.24 -11.74
CA THR A 267 3.75 -18.51 -10.88
C THR A 267 3.96 -17.77 -9.57
N LEU A 268 3.11 -16.78 -9.31
CA LEU A 268 3.08 -15.99 -8.08
C LEU A 268 2.04 -16.56 -7.11
N LEU A 269 2.15 -16.20 -5.85
CA LEU A 269 1.10 -16.37 -4.86
C LEU A 269 0.42 -15.03 -4.66
N LEU A 270 -0.90 -14.98 -4.80
CA LEU A 270 -1.69 -13.89 -4.26
C LEU A 270 -2.04 -14.27 -2.82
N ILE A 271 -1.58 -13.47 -1.87
CA ILE A 271 -1.87 -13.62 -0.44
C ILE A 271 -2.62 -12.36 -0.01
N ASP A 272 -3.87 -12.54 0.41
CA ASP A 272 -4.87 -11.51 0.60
C ASP A 272 -4.94 -10.61 -0.65
N ASN A 273 -4.47 -9.37 -0.59
CA ASN A 273 -4.47 -8.43 -1.73
C ASN A 273 -3.07 -8.18 -2.33
N SER A 274 -2.06 -8.94 -1.92
CA SER A 274 -0.66 -8.70 -2.30
C SER A 274 -0.03 -9.90 -3.01
N TYR A 275 0.77 -9.63 -4.04
CA TYR A 275 1.48 -10.68 -4.79
C TYR A 275 2.83 -11.00 -4.14
N TYR A 276 3.19 -12.28 -4.13
CA TYR A 276 4.41 -12.80 -3.56
C TYR A 276 5.09 -13.80 -4.50
N ARG A 277 6.42 -13.72 -4.56
CA ARG A 277 7.27 -14.78 -5.09
C ARG A 277 7.58 -15.77 -3.99
N ILE A 278 7.55 -17.05 -4.34
CA ILE A 278 7.93 -18.15 -3.46
C ILE A 278 9.17 -18.87 -4.01
N PHE A 279 10.18 -19.05 -3.16
CA PHE A 279 11.34 -19.87 -3.51
C PHE A 279 11.87 -20.61 -2.28
N PRO A 280 12.40 -21.84 -2.47
CA PRO A 280 13.05 -22.56 -1.38
C PRO A 280 14.31 -21.81 -0.94
N MET A 281 14.54 -21.76 0.37
CA MET A 281 15.71 -21.13 0.96
C MET A 281 16.18 -21.92 2.18
N THR A 282 17.47 -21.82 2.50
CA THR A 282 18.02 -22.27 3.78
C THR A 282 18.58 -21.06 4.49
N LYS A 283 18.10 -20.78 5.69
CA LYS A 283 18.60 -19.68 6.52
C LYS A 283 19.39 -20.26 7.69
N ALA A 284 20.52 -19.64 7.99
CA ALA A 284 21.34 -20.02 9.14
C ALA A 284 20.87 -19.24 10.36
N TYR A 285 20.17 -19.92 11.26
CA TYR A 285 19.81 -19.34 12.56
C TYR A 285 20.86 -19.75 13.58
N TYR A 286 21.68 -18.77 13.97
CA TYR A 286 22.91 -18.98 14.75
C TYR A 286 23.89 -19.94 14.04
N LYS A 287 23.80 -21.24 14.34
CA LYS A 287 24.64 -22.30 13.76
C LYS A 287 23.83 -23.46 13.18
N ILE A 288 22.50 -23.35 13.18
CA ILE A 288 21.59 -24.39 12.73
C ILE A 288 21.05 -23.97 11.35
N PRO A 289 21.31 -24.76 10.29
CA PRO A 289 20.67 -24.51 9.01
C PRO A 289 19.21 -24.94 9.07
N VAL A 290 18.30 -23.97 8.88
CA VAL A 290 16.86 -24.22 8.81
C VAL A 290 16.44 -24.13 7.35
N GLN A 291 15.81 -25.20 6.86
CA GLN A 291 15.23 -25.23 5.52
C GLN A 291 13.80 -24.66 5.56
N GLY A 292 13.42 -23.99 4.48
CA GLY A 292 12.09 -23.45 4.36
C GLY A 292 11.86 -22.77 3.04
N VAL A 293 10.89 -21.88 3.03
CA VAL A 293 10.50 -21.10 1.86
C VAL A 293 10.49 -19.63 2.22
N ASN A 294 10.98 -18.81 1.30
CA ASN A 294 10.95 -17.38 1.43
C ASN A 294 9.82 -16.85 0.54
N LEU A 295 8.95 -16.03 1.14
CA LEU A 295 7.93 -15.26 0.45
C LEU A 295 8.39 -13.82 0.36
N VAL A 296 8.56 -13.32 -0.86
CA VAL A 296 9.04 -11.96 -1.12
C VAL A 296 7.98 -11.20 -1.91
N PRO A 297 7.60 -9.98 -1.49
CA PRO A 297 6.65 -9.17 -2.23
C PRO A 297 7.02 -9.02 -3.70
N ALA A 298 6.04 -9.25 -4.57
CA ALA A 298 6.13 -9.03 -6.01
C ALA A 298 5.33 -7.78 -6.37
N TYR A 299 5.98 -6.88 -7.10
CA TYR A 299 5.33 -5.72 -7.72
C TYR A 299 5.05 -6.13 -9.16
N VAL A 300 3.78 -6.36 -9.47
CA VAL A 300 3.28 -6.76 -10.79
C VAL A 300 2.83 -5.52 -11.53
#